data_AF-A0A3B9PXY7-F1
#
_entry.id   AF-A0A3B9PXY7-F1
#
_cell.length_a   1.000
_cell.length_b   1.000
_cell.length_c   1.000
_cell.angle_alpha   90.00
_cell.angle_beta   90.00
_cell.angle_gamma   90.00
#
_symmetry.space_group_name_H-M   'P 1'
#
loop_
_entity.id
_entity.type
_entity.pdbx_description
1 polymer ?
#
loop_
_entity_poly.entity_id
_entity_poly.type
_entity_poly.pdbx_seq_one_letter_code
_entity_poly.pdbx_strand_id
1 'polypeptide(L)' 'MASDFGPAMKEDTYRLIKEAQSGNEAAREQLIEQNTGLVKNIALKFAGTGYEFEDLLQIGFIGLLKAVD' A
#
# COMPACT_ATOMS: atom_id res chain seq x y z
N MET A 1 19.16 9.05 -2.35
CA MET A 1 18.18 9.15 -1.26
C MET A 1 17.83 7.74 -0.85
N ALA A 2 18.50 7.23 0.19
CA ALA A 2 18.15 5.94 0.78
C ALA A 2 16.90 6.18 1.61
N SER A 3 15.78 5.68 1.14
CA SER A 3 14.54 5.68 1.90
C SER A 3 14.64 4.58 2.96
N ASP A 4 14.74 4.99 4.22
CA ASP A 4 14.68 4.13 5.41
C ASP A 4 13.28 3.48 5.49
N PHE A 5 13.07 2.39 4.76
CA PHE A 5 11.88 1.55 4.87
C PHE A 5 12.18 0.36 5.76
N GLY A 6 12.33 0.62 7.06
CA GLY A 6 12.21 -0.43 8.07
C GLY A 6 10.76 -0.95 8.13
N PRO A 7 10.53 -2.21 8.53
CA PRO A 7 9.17 -2.72 8.70
C PRO A 7 8.45 -1.86 9.75
N ALA A 8 7.34 -1.23 9.36
CA ALA A 8 6.48 -0.54 10.30
C ALA A 8 6.01 -1.53 11.37
N MET A 9 6.14 -1.17 12.65
CA MET A 9 5.58 -2.00 13.71
C MET A 9 4.06 -2.02 13.60
N LYS A 10 3.44 -3.17 13.91
CA LYS A 10 1.97 -3.33 13.79
C LYS A 10 1.19 -2.28 14.57
N GLU A 11 1.69 -1.88 15.75
CA GLU A 11 1.08 -0.83 16.58
C GLU A 11 1.08 0.53 15.87
N ASP A 12 2.16 0.87 15.17
CA ASP A 12 2.24 2.09 14.36
C ASP A 12 1.27 2.04 13.18
N THR A 13 1.10 0.88 12.54
CA THR A 13 0.14 0.73 11.44
C THR A 13 -1.30 0.95 11.91
N TYR A 14 -1.71 0.39 13.04
CA TYR A 14 -3.08 0.60 13.57
C TYR A 14 -3.33 2.05 13.95
N ARG A 15 -2.33 2.74 14.50
CA ARG A 15 -2.41 4.17 14.78
C ARG A 15 -2.58 4.99 13.50
N LEU A 16 -1.72 4.74 12.51
CA LEU A 16 -1.80 5.43 11.21
C LEU A 16 -3.14 5.19 10.52
N ILE A 17 -3.72 3.99 10.61
CA ILE A 17 -5.06 3.69 10.05
C ILE A 17 -6.12 4.58 10.70
N LYS A 18 -6.13 4.69 12.03
CA LYS A 18 -7.08 5.56 12.74
C LYS A 18 -6.91 7.03 12.37
N GLU A 19 -5.67 7.49 12.27
CA GLU A 19 -5.36 8.87 11.87
C GLU A 19 -5.81 9.13 10.41
N ALA A 20 -5.50 8.24 9.47
CA ALA A 20 -5.93 8.34 8.08
C ALA A 20 -7.46 8.40 7.97
N GLN A 21 -8.18 7.52 8.67
CA GLN A 21 -9.65 7.51 8.72
C GLN A 21 -10.26 8.76 9.37
N SER A 22 -9.49 9.49 10.18
CA SER A 22 -9.91 10.80 10.72
C SER A 22 -9.68 11.97 9.76
N GLY A 23 -9.20 11.71 8.54
CA GLY A 23 -8.89 12.72 7.52
C GLY A 23 -7.45 13.24 7.59
N ASN A 24 -6.54 12.56 8.29
CA ASN A 24 -5.13 12.93 8.29
C ASN A 24 -4.45 12.43 7.00
N GLU A 25 -4.31 13.32 6.02
CA GLU A 25 -3.69 13.03 4.73
C GLU A 25 -2.23 12.53 4.84
N ALA A 26 -1.46 13.04 5.81
CA ALA A 26 -0.07 12.59 5.97
C ALA A 26 -0.01 11.14 6.46
N ALA A 27 -0.91 10.74 7.38
CA ALA A 27 -1.01 9.35 7.83
C ALA A 27 -1.49 8.43 6.70
N ARG A 28 -2.40 8.92 5.86
CA ARG A 28 -2.89 8.24 4.66
C ARG A 28 -1.77 8.00 3.65
N GLU A 29 -1.02 9.04 3.28
CA GLU A 29 0.13 8.95 2.37
C GLU A 29 1.18 7.97 2.92
N GLN A 30 1.50 8.07 4.21
CA GLN A 30 2.45 7.18 4.86
C GLN A 30 2.02 5.71 4.79
N LEU A 31 0.73 5.40 5.00
CA LEU A 31 0.20 4.04 4.85
C LEU A 31 0.33 3.52 3.41
N ILE A 32 0.02 4.36 2.41
CA ILE A 32 0.10 3.98 1.00
C ILE A 32 1.55 3.67 0.61
N GLU A 33 2.50 4.54 1.01
CA GLU A 33 3.91 4.36 0.73
C GLU A 33 4.46 3.08 1.38
N GLN A 34 4.18 2.86 2.67
CA GLN A 34 4.63 1.67 3.40
C GLN A 34 4.09 0.36 2.81
N ASN A 35 2.92 0.38 2.16
CA ASN A 35 2.26 -0.79 1.59
C ASN A 35 2.46 -0.94 0.07
N THR A 36 3.19 -0.06 -0.58
CA THR A 36 3.51 -0.16 -2.02
C THR A 36 4.24 -1.47 -2.37
N GLY A 37 5.15 -1.93 -1.49
CA GLY A 37 5.84 -3.21 -1.65
C GLY A 37 4.90 -4.42 -1.58
N LEU A 38 3.84 -4.34 -0.76
CA LEU A 38 2.83 -5.39 -0.65
C LEU A 38 2.06 -5.54 -1.96
N VAL A 39 1.64 -4.43 -2.58
CA VAL A 39 0.95 -4.43 -3.89
C VAL A 39 1.81 -5.12 -4.95
N LYS A 40 3.09 -4.75 -5.06
CA LYS A 40 4.03 -5.38 -6.01
C LYS A 40 4.17 -6.88 -5.77
N ASN A 41 4.37 -7.28 -4.50
CA ASN A 41 4.51 -8.70 -4.14
C ASN A 41 3.24 -9.51 -4.42
N ILE A 42 2.05 -8.93 -4.26
CA ILE A 42 0.79 -9.59 -4.61
C ILE A 42 0.64 -9.67 -6.13
N ALA A 43 0.87 -8.59 -6.86
CA ALA A 43 0.76 -8.57 -8.32
C ALA A 43 1.67 -9.62 -8.99
N LEU A 44 2.89 -9.83 -8.45
CA LEU A 44 3.80 -10.86 -8.93
C LEU A 44 3.22 -12.28 -8.84
N LYS A 45 2.32 -12.56 -7.89
CA LYS A 45 1.65 -13.87 -7.76
C LYS A 45 0.63 -14.13 -8.87
N PHE A 46 0.19 -13.07 -9.55
CA PHE A 46 -0.75 -13.13 -10.67
C PHE A 46 -0.05 -12.86 -12.01
N ALA A 47 1.27 -12.73 -12.03
CA ALA A 47 2.02 -12.61 -13.28
C ALA A 47 1.80 -13.86 -14.16
N GLY A 48 1.58 -13.65 -15.46
CA GLY A 48 1.39 -14.75 -16.42
C GLY A 48 -0.04 -15.30 -16.50
N THR A 49 -1.03 -14.70 -15.86
CA THR A 49 -2.45 -15.09 -15.99
C THR A 49 -3.14 -14.53 -17.25
N GLY A 50 -2.38 -13.98 -18.20
CA GLY A 50 -2.91 -13.36 -19.43
C GLY A 50 -3.30 -11.89 -19.31
N TYR A 51 -3.04 -11.25 -18.16
CA TYR A 51 -3.14 -9.80 -17.98
C TYR A 51 -1.76 -9.17 -17.95
N GLU A 52 -1.66 -7.91 -18.41
CA GLU A 52 -0.43 -7.14 -18.32
C GLU A 52 -0.10 -6.86 -16.85
N PHE A 53 1.19 -6.91 -16.50
CA PHE A 53 1.64 -6.69 -15.13
C PHE A 53 1.27 -5.30 -14.62
N GLU A 54 1.25 -4.30 -15.51
CA GLU A 54 0.84 -2.93 -15.18
C GLU A 54 -0.65 -2.86 -14.79
N ASP A 55 -1.53 -3.59 -15.47
CA ASP A 55 -2.95 -3.65 -15.13
C ASP A 55 -3.17 -4.27 -13.73
N LEU A 56 -2.42 -5.34 -13.43
CA LEU A 56 -2.44 -5.97 -12.11
C LEU A 56 -1.97 -5.02 -11.02
N LEU A 57 -0.92 -4.22 -11.28
CA LEU A 57 -0.45 -3.19 -10.36
C LEU A 57 -1.51 -2.10 -10.16
N GLN A 58 -2.12 -1.59 -11.23
CA GLN A 58 -3.13 -0.53 -11.16
C GLN A 58 -4.33 -0.98 -10.32
N ILE A 59 -4.86 -2.18 -10.58
CA ILE A 59 -5.97 -2.76 -9.79
C ILE A 59 -5.54 -2.91 -8.32
N GLY A 60 -4.32 -3.39 -8.08
CA GLY A 60 -3.77 -3.52 -6.73
C GLY A 60 -3.65 -2.19 -5.98
N PHE A 61 -3.20 -1.13 -6.65
CA PHE A 61 -3.14 0.22 -6.06
C PHE A 61 -4.52 0.80 -5.81
N ILE A 62 -5.50 0.61 -6.71
CA ILE A 62 -6.90 1.01 -6.46
C ILE A 62 -7.43 0.30 -5.22
N GLY A 63 -7.14 -0.99 -5.06
CA GLY A 63 -7.52 -1.76 -3.87
C GLY A 63 -6.87 -1.23 -2.59
N LEU A 64 -5.58 -0.88 -2.64
CA LEU A 64 -4.86 -0.28 -1.52
C LEU A 64 -5.48 1.06 -1.10
N LEU A 65 -5.72 1.97 -2.05
CA LEU A 65 -6.32 3.28 -1.77
C LEU A 65 -7.68 3.11 -1.08
N LYS A 66 -8.55 2.26 -1.64
CA LYS A 66 -9.87 1.97 -1.07
C LYS A 66 -9.85 1.27 0.29
N ALA A 67 -8.74 0.62 0.65
CA ALA A 67 -8.61 -0.04 1.95
C ALA A 67 -8.09 0.91 3.04
N VAL A 68 -7.39 1.98 2.62
CA VAL A 68 -6.93 3.05 3.51
C VAL A 68 -8.05 4.06 3.77
N ASP A 69 -8.84 4.36 2.73
CA ASP A 69 -10.04 5.22 2.78
C ASP A 69 -11.22 4.53 3.50
#